data_AF-A0A9W6DJ62-F1
#
_entry.id   AF-A0A9W6DJ62-F1
#
_cell.length_a   1.000
_cell.length_b   1.000
_cell.length_c   1.000
_cell.angle_alpha   90.00
_cell.angle_beta   90.00
_cell.angle_gamma   90.00
#
_symmetry.space_group_name_H-M   'P 1'
#
loop_
_entity.id
_entity.type
_entity.pdbx_description
1 polymer ?
#
loop_
_entity_poly.entity_id
_entity_poly.type
_entity_poly.pdbx_seq_one_letter_code
_entity_poly.pdbx_strand_id
1 'polypeptide(L)'
;MAFQEAAGNSNLLNSSELLKKVDKLREKNIGKHVPLPQLVVVGDQSSGKSSLLASLTKIPFPRDLELCTRYATQITSRREAESSVDICIIPSGDASAEHKKKLRNFRKKLRGVENLRMEFSAILEEVLLAQIEF
;
A
#
# COMPACT_ATOMS: atom_id res chain seq x y z
N MET A 1 10.50 18.13 44.34
CA MET A 1 10.16 16.91 43.58
C MET A 1 10.11 17.31 42.13
N ALA A 2 11.18 17.04 41.39
CA ALA A 2 11.33 17.51 40.00
C ALA A 2 10.49 16.61 39.09
N PHE A 3 9.45 17.16 38.47
CA PHE A 3 8.87 16.56 37.27
C PHE A 3 9.84 16.84 36.14
N GLN A 4 10.55 15.80 35.73
CA GLN A 4 11.47 15.85 34.60
C GLN A 4 10.62 15.95 33.34
N GLU A 5 10.59 17.16 32.77
CA GLU A 5 9.94 17.46 31.50
C GLU A 5 10.62 16.63 30.41
N ALA A 6 9.89 15.67 29.83
CA ALA A 6 10.40 14.82 28.76
C ALA A 6 10.62 15.71 27.52
N ALA A 7 11.90 15.98 27.23
CA ALA A 7 12.35 16.71 26.06
C ALA A 7 11.58 16.25 24.81
N GLY A 8 10.81 17.17 24.21
CA GLY A 8 10.09 16.94 22.98
C GLY A 8 11.05 16.64 21.84
N ASN A 9 11.27 15.36 21.55
CA ASN A 9 12.09 14.93 20.43
C ASN A 9 11.40 15.27 19.11
N SER A 10 11.91 16.29 18.43
CA SER A 10 11.41 16.88 17.18
C SER A 10 11.54 15.99 15.93
N ASN A 11 11.76 14.68 16.06
CA ASN A 11 11.99 13.76 14.93
C ASN A 11 11.31 12.38 15.07
N LEU A 12 10.27 12.24 15.90
CA LEU A 12 9.63 10.94 16.14
C LEU A 12 9.09 10.29 14.85
N LEU A 13 8.51 11.08 13.92
CA LEU A 13 7.92 10.59 12.66
C LEU A 13 8.95 10.16 11.60
N ASN A 14 10.20 10.67 11.67
CA ASN A 14 11.28 10.29 10.76
C ASN A 14 12.15 9.14 11.32
N SER A 15 11.85 8.64 12.52
CA SER A 15 12.63 7.57 13.12
C SER A 15 12.28 6.21 12.48
N SER A 16 13.18 5.73 11.62
CA SER A 16 13.07 4.43 10.94
C SER A 16 12.80 3.28 11.92
N GLU A 17 13.38 3.34 13.13
CA GLU A 17 13.16 2.33 14.17
C GLU A 17 11.76 2.33 14.76
N LEU A 18 11.14 3.50 14.98
CA LEU A 18 9.78 3.58 15.50
C LEU A 18 8.78 3.09 14.45
N LEU A 19 8.96 3.50 13.20
CA LEU A 19 8.14 3.02 12.08
C LEU A 19 8.20 1.50 11.97
N LYS A 20 9.39 0.90 12.06
CA LYS A 20 9.55 -0.57 12.10
C LYS A 20 8.80 -1.22 13.26
N LYS A 21 8.75 -0.58 14.45
CA LYS A 21 7.99 -1.10 15.59
C LYS A 21 6.48 -1.02 15.32
N VAL A 22 5.99 0.09 14.78
CA VAL A 22 4.58 0.25 14.37
C VAL A 22 4.19 -0.79 13.32
N ASP A 23 5.05 -1.03 12.33
CA ASP A 23 4.84 -2.06 11.29
C ASP A 23 4.70 -3.47 11.92
N LYS A 24 5.60 -3.84 12.82
CA LYS A 24 5.53 -5.13 13.56
C LYS A 24 4.26 -5.28 14.39
N LEU A 25 3.77 -4.18 14.99
CA LEU A 25 2.50 -4.21 15.73
C LEU A 25 1.32 -4.42 14.77
N ARG A 26 1.36 -3.79 13.59
CA ARG A 26 0.34 -3.93 12.55
C ARG A 26 0.28 -5.36 12.00
N GLU A 27 1.43 -5.98 11.74
CA GLU A 27 1.54 -7.38 11.29
C GLU A 27 0.93 -8.37 12.29
N LYS A 28 1.01 -8.07 13.59
CA LYS A 28 0.39 -8.86 14.65
C LYS A 28 -1.10 -8.59 14.87
N ASN A 29 -1.75 -7.84 13.97
CA ASN A 29 -3.15 -7.44 14.08
C ASN A 29 -3.49 -6.62 15.35
N ILE A 30 -2.49 -6.01 16.01
CA ILE A 30 -2.70 -5.24 17.25
C ILE A 30 -3.54 -3.99 17.00
N GLY A 31 -3.56 -3.49 15.76
CA GLY A 31 -4.42 -2.38 15.32
C GLY A 31 -5.92 -2.57 15.60
N LYS A 32 -6.38 -3.81 15.83
CA LYS A 32 -7.76 -4.12 16.22
C LYS A 32 -8.05 -3.86 17.71
N HIS A 33 -7.01 -3.85 18.54
CA HIS A 33 -7.10 -3.69 19.99
C HIS A 33 -6.65 -2.29 20.43
N VAL A 34 -5.66 -1.73 19.74
CA VAL A 34 -5.10 -0.41 20.04
C VAL A 34 -4.90 0.35 18.73
N PRO A 35 -5.35 1.61 18.62
CA PRO A 35 -5.13 2.42 17.44
C PRO A 35 -3.62 2.62 17.20
N LEU A 36 -3.16 2.23 16.00
CA LEU A 36 -1.78 2.46 15.56
C LEU A 36 -1.71 3.74 14.72
N PRO A 37 -0.60 4.51 14.76
CA PRO A 37 -0.42 5.69 13.92
C PRO A 37 -0.64 5.40 12.43
N GLN A 38 -1.37 6.30 11.77
CA GLN A 38 -1.70 6.23 10.35
C GLN A 38 -1.59 7.62 9.72
N LEU A 39 -1.09 7.67 8.48
CA LEU A 39 -1.16 8.86 7.63
C LEU A 39 -2.32 8.68 6.67
N VAL A 40 -3.29 9.60 6.72
CA VAL A 40 -4.45 9.61 5.82
C VAL A 40 -4.43 10.92 5.04
N VAL A 41 -4.62 10.82 3.72
CA VAL A 41 -4.68 11.97 2.82
C VAL A 41 -6.13 12.16 2.37
N VAL A 42 -6.73 13.29 2.72
CA VAL A 42 -8.15 13.61 2.41
C VAL A 42 -8.22 14.92 1.64
N GLY A 43 -9.12 15.01 0.67
CA GLY A 43 -9.38 16.22 -0.12
C GLY A 43 -10.18 15.94 -1.39
N ASP A 44 -10.65 17.00 -2.04
CA ASP A 44 -11.54 16.93 -3.22
C ASP A 44 -10.93 16.19 -4.42
N GLN A 45 -11.78 15.70 -5.33
CA GLN A 45 -11.31 15.08 -6.58
C GLN A 45 -10.29 16.01 -7.28
N SER A 46 -9.19 15.45 -7.79
CA SER A 46 -8.12 16.19 -8.46
C SER A 46 -7.27 17.12 -7.56
N SER A 47 -7.43 17.11 -6.23
CA SER A 47 -6.62 17.94 -5.30
C SER A 47 -5.15 17.49 -5.11
N GLY A 48 -4.65 16.57 -5.93
CA GLY A 48 -3.26 16.11 -5.85
C GLY A 48 -2.94 15.06 -4.78
N LYS A 49 -3.96 14.40 -4.19
CA LYS A 49 -3.77 13.30 -3.21
C LYS A 49 -2.84 12.20 -3.73
N SER A 50 -3.06 11.75 -4.97
CA SER A 50 -2.23 10.74 -5.63
C SER A 50 -0.81 11.25 -5.89
N SER A 51 -0.65 12.55 -6.19
CA SER A 51 0.67 13.18 -6.36
C SER A 51 1.45 13.25 -5.06
N LEU A 52 0.78 13.58 -3.94
CA LEU A 52 1.40 13.57 -2.61
C LEU A 52 1.84 12.16 -2.23
N LEU A 53 0.95 11.17 -2.36
CA LEU A 53 1.28 9.78 -2.09
C LEU A 53 2.40 9.30 -3.01
N ALA A 54 2.39 9.64 -4.30
CA ALA A 54 3.47 9.29 -5.22
C ALA A 54 4.81 9.88 -4.81
N SER A 55 4.84 11.13 -4.34
CA SER A 55 6.06 11.78 -3.86
C SER A 55 6.64 11.10 -2.61
N LEU A 56 5.75 10.70 -1.69
CA LEU A 56 6.10 10.03 -0.44
C LEU A 56 6.52 8.56 -0.64
N THR A 57 5.76 7.80 -1.42
CA THR A 57 5.99 6.35 -1.60
C THR A 57 6.93 6.04 -2.76
N LYS A 58 7.17 7.02 -3.64
CA LYS A 58 7.85 6.83 -4.92
C LYS A 58 7.15 5.79 -5.79
N ILE A 59 5.83 5.65 -5.71
CA ILE A 59 5.05 4.77 -6.59
C ILE A 59 4.25 5.64 -7.56
N PRO A 60 4.24 5.34 -8.87
CA PRO A 60 3.53 6.16 -9.84
C PRO A 60 2.05 5.77 -9.84
N PHE A 61 1.29 6.25 -8.85
CA PHE A 61 -0.17 6.10 -8.86
C PHE A 61 -0.73 6.66 -10.18
N PRO A 62 -1.63 5.93 -10.86
CA PRO A 62 -2.20 6.35 -12.14
C PRO A 62 -2.91 7.69 -11.98
N ARG A 63 -2.76 8.55 -12.99
CA ARG A 63 -3.32 9.90 -13.02
C ARG A 63 -4.45 10.06 -14.04
N ASP A 64 -4.71 9.06 -14.88
CA ASP A 64 -5.73 9.13 -15.91
C ASP A 64 -7.15 9.03 -15.35
N LEU A 65 -8.04 9.89 -15.88
CA LEU A 65 -9.44 10.00 -15.48
C LEU A 65 -10.21 8.68 -15.63
N GLU A 66 -9.84 7.83 -16.59
CA GLU A 66 -10.50 6.54 -16.85
C GLU A 66 -10.00 5.38 -15.96
N LEU A 67 -8.80 5.54 -15.37
CA LEU A 67 -8.13 4.55 -14.51
C LEU A 67 -8.24 4.88 -13.01
N CYS A 68 -9.07 5.86 -12.65
CA CYS A 68 -9.32 6.21 -11.25
C CYS A 68 -9.79 4.97 -10.47
N THR A 69 -8.94 4.49 -9.54
CA THR A 69 -9.13 3.42 -8.54
C THR A 69 -10.40 2.55 -8.75
N ARG A 70 -10.39 1.68 -9.78
CA ARG A 70 -11.51 0.77 -10.08
C ARG A 70 -11.73 -0.29 -9.01
N TYR A 71 -10.66 -0.64 -8.32
CA TYR A 71 -10.62 -1.57 -7.21
C TYR A 71 -9.68 -1.04 -6.14
N ALA A 72 -9.88 -1.48 -4.90
CA ALA A 72 -9.01 -1.11 -3.79
C ALA A 72 -7.61 -1.72 -3.99
N THR A 73 -6.62 -0.89 -4.29
CA THR A 73 -5.22 -1.31 -4.41
C THR A 73 -4.52 -1.18 -3.07
N GLN A 74 -4.14 -2.30 -2.47
CA GLN A 74 -3.29 -2.31 -1.28
C GLN A 74 -1.81 -2.38 -1.69
N ILE A 75 -1.04 -1.39 -1.26
CA ILE A 75 0.42 -1.38 -1.45
C ILE A 75 1.08 -1.47 -0.09
N THR A 76 1.96 -2.46 0.09
CA THR A 76 2.74 -2.63 1.31
C THR A 76 4.22 -2.50 0.96
N SER A 77 4.88 -1.46 1.50
CA SER A 77 6.34 -1.32 1.41
C SER A 77 6.96 -1.83 2.70
N ARG A 78 7.92 -2.74 2.57
CA ARG A 78 8.69 -3.28 3.71
C ARG A 78 10.17 -3.15 3.42
N ARG A 79 10.98 -3.11 4.49
CA ARG A 79 12.44 -3.07 4.37
C ARG A 79 12.96 -4.51 4.28
N GLU A 80 13.61 -4.83 3.17
CA GLU A 80 14.14 -6.16 2.87
C GLU A 80 15.51 -6.02 2.22
N ALA A 81 16.37 -7.04 2.31
CA ALA A 81 17.72 -7.01 1.74
C ALA A 81 17.68 -6.94 0.21
N GLU A 82 16.71 -7.60 -0.40
CA GLU A 82 16.50 -7.60 -1.84
C GLU A 82 15.29 -6.77 -2.23
N SER A 83 15.44 -5.96 -3.28
CA SER A 83 14.33 -5.20 -3.84
C SER A 83 13.49 -6.08 -4.77
N SER A 84 12.29 -6.45 -4.32
CA SER A 84 11.33 -7.19 -5.14
C SER A 84 9.92 -6.67 -4.90
N VAL A 85 9.05 -6.87 -5.88
CA VAL A 85 7.64 -6.52 -5.81
C VAL A 85 6.82 -7.77 -6.15
N ASP A 86 6.01 -8.21 -5.19
CA ASP A 86 5.06 -9.29 -5.37
C ASP A 86 3.67 -8.70 -5.58
N ILE A 87 3.02 -9.11 -6.68
CA ILE A 87 1.71 -8.61 -7.10
C ILE A 87 0.73 -9.79 -7.07
N CYS A 88 -0.41 -9.59 -6.42
CA CYS A 88 -1.46 -10.60 -6.32
C CYS A 88 -2.83 -9.94 -6.12
N ILE A 89 -3.88 -10.71 -6.41
CA ILE A 89 -5.26 -10.28 -6.20
C ILE A 89 -5.79 -10.92 -4.92
N ILE A 90 -6.32 -10.08 -4.02
CA ILE A 90 -7.03 -10.55 -2.82
C ILE A 90 -8.51 -10.65 -3.19
N PRO A 91 -9.09 -11.86 -3.31
CA PRO A 91 -10.48 -12.01 -3.70
C PRO A 91 -11.41 -11.58 -2.57
N SER A 92 -12.59 -11.06 -2.95
CA SER A 92 -13.63 -10.71 -1.97
C SER A 92 -14.18 -11.95 -1.25
N GLY A 93 -14.67 -11.75 -0.02
CA GLY A 93 -15.18 -12.82 0.84
C GLY A 93 -16.44 -13.51 0.29
N ASP A 94 -17.22 -12.79 -0.51
CA ASP A 94 -18.48 -13.19 -1.14
C ASP A 94 -18.31 -13.85 -2.53
N ALA A 95 -17.13 -13.77 -3.15
CA ALA A 95 -16.88 -14.37 -4.46
C ALA A 95 -16.99 -15.91 -4.46
N SER A 96 -17.37 -16.48 -5.62
CA SER A 96 -17.47 -17.94 -5.81
C SER A 96 -16.13 -18.65 -5.59
N ALA A 97 -16.17 -19.94 -5.27
CA ALA A 97 -14.94 -20.72 -5.03
C ALA A 97 -14.04 -20.78 -6.28
N GLU A 98 -14.65 -20.86 -7.46
CA GLU A 98 -13.95 -20.86 -8.75
C GLU A 98 -13.29 -19.51 -9.03
N HIS A 99 -14.03 -18.41 -8.89
CA HIS A 99 -13.50 -17.06 -9.09
C HIS A 99 -12.37 -16.76 -8.09
N LYS A 100 -12.53 -17.14 -6.81
CA LYS A 100 -11.47 -17.05 -5.80
C LYS A 100 -10.21 -17.84 -6.17
N LYS A 101 -10.36 -19.04 -6.74
CA LYS A 101 -9.22 -19.86 -7.17
C LYS A 101 -8.48 -19.17 -8.32
N LYS A 102 -9.22 -18.65 -9.30
CA LYS A 102 -8.66 -17.91 -10.44
C LYS A 102 -7.89 -16.67 -10.01
N LEU A 103 -8.50 -15.81 -9.18
CA LEU A 103 -7.84 -14.60 -8.68
C LEU A 103 -6.57 -14.92 -7.87
N ARG A 104 -6.57 -15.99 -7.07
CA ARG A 104 -5.39 -16.44 -6.32
C ARG A 104 -4.26 -16.96 -7.21
N ASN A 105 -4.56 -17.42 -8.42
CA ASN A 105 -3.55 -17.85 -9.39
C ASN A 105 -2.87 -16.65 -10.07
N PHE A 106 -3.47 -15.45 -10.03
CA PHE A 106 -2.81 -14.25 -10.51
C PHE A 106 -1.65 -13.88 -9.57
N ARG A 107 -0.43 -14.10 -10.05
CA ARG A 107 0.83 -13.79 -9.37
C ARG A 107 1.81 -13.22 -10.38
N LYS A 108 2.31 -12.01 -10.14
CA LYS A 108 3.40 -11.40 -10.91
C LYS A 108 4.49 -10.97 -9.95
N LYS A 109 5.76 -11.18 -10.32
CA LYS A 109 6.92 -10.80 -9.50
C LYS A 109 7.85 -9.94 -10.33
N LEU A 110 8.19 -8.77 -9.81
CA LEU A 110 9.14 -7.85 -10.42
C LEU A 110 10.39 -7.73 -9.56
N ARG A 111 11.53 -7.47 -10.19
CA ARG A 111 12.78 -7.11 -9.51
C ARG A 111 12.88 -5.60 -9.42
N GLY A 112 12.99 -5.06 -8.22
CA GLY A 112 13.14 -3.62 -7.99
C GLY A 112 11.89 -2.78 -8.27
N VAL A 113 11.89 -1.56 -7.72
CA VAL A 113 10.78 -0.60 -7.81
C VAL A 113 10.71 0.07 -9.19
N GLU A 114 11.82 0.13 -9.92
CA GLU A 114 11.85 0.77 -11.25
C GLU A 114 11.03 0.01 -12.29
N ASN A 115 11.10 -1.34 -12.28
CA ASN A 115 10.22 -2.15 -13.12
C ASN A 115 8.75 -1.97 -12.77
N LEU A 116 8.44 -1.82 -11.47
CA LEU A 116 7.08 -1.47 -11.05
C LEU A 116 6.64 -0.14 -11.64
N ARG A 117 7.53 0.87 -11.73
CA ARG A 117 7.16 2.17 -12.30
C ARG A 117 6.79 2.07 -13.77
N MET A 118 7.58 1.34 -14.54
CA MET A 118 7.39 1.20 -15.98
C MET A 118 6.13 0.39 -16.31
N GLU A 119 5.86 -0.66 -15.53
CA GLU A 119 4.75 -1.58 -15.80
C GLU A 119 3.47 -1.25 -15.01
N PHE A 120 3.46 -0.23 -14.14
CA PHE A 120 2.37 -0.02 -13.18
C PHE A 120 0.99 0.04 -13.84
N SER A 121 0.83 0.88 -14.86
CA SER A 121 -0.45 1.03 -15.55
C SER A 121 -0.88 -0.26 -16.26
N ALA A 122 0.03 -0.93 -16.96
CA ALA A 122 -0.24 -2.20 -17.62
C ALA A 122 -0.65 -3.30 -16.62
N ILE A 123 0.00 -3.36 -15.45
CA ILE A 123 -0.39 -4.26 -14.36
C ILE A 123 -1.80 -3.96 -13.87
N LEU A 124 -2.16 -2.68 -13.73
CA LEU A 124 -3.49 -2.33 -13.26
C LEU A 124 -4.57 -2.74 -14.27
N GLU A 125 -4.29 -2.64 -15.56
CA GLU A 125 -5.16 -3.12 -16.64
C GLU A 125 -5.26 -4.65 -16.66
N GLU A 126 -4.14 -5.38 -16.53
CA GLU A 126 -4.12 -6.84 -16.41
C GLU A 126 -4.98 -7.32 -15.23
N VAL A 127 -4.85 -6.65 -14.07
CA VAL A 127 -5.67 -6.96 -12.88
C VAL A 127 -7.14 -6.64 -13.12
N LEU A 128 -7.45 -5.53 -13.80
CA LEU A 128 -8.82 -5.17 -14.15
C LEU A 128 -9.45 -6.25 -15.03
N LEU A 129 -8.75 -6.72 -16.06
CA LEU A 129 -9.20 -7.80 -16.94
C LEU A 129 -9.39 -9.11 -16.16
N ALA A 130 -8.45 -9.46 -15.27
CA ALA A 130 -8.55 -10.65 -14.43
C ALA A 130 -9.75 -10.62 -13.47
N GLN A 131 -10.25 -9.43 -13.11
CA GLN A 131 -11.43 -9.25 -12.28
C GLN A 131 -12.75 -9.20 -13.06
N ILE A 132 -12.75 -8.76 -14.32
CA ILE A 132 -13.96 -8.64 -15.16
C ILE A 132 -14.35 -9.96 -15.83
N GLU A 133 -13.43 -10.92 -15.98
CA GLU A 133 -13.80 -12.24 -16.48
C GLU A 133 -14.71 -12.99 -15.47
N PHE A 134 -16.02 -12.93 -15.77
CA PHE A 134 -17.23 -13.53 -15.17
C PHE A 134 -18.01 -12.67 -14.17
#